data_AF-A0A7W1CST1-F1
#
_entry.id   AF-A0A7W1CST1-F1
#
_cell.length_a   1.000
_cell.length_b   1.000
_cell.length_c   1.000
_cell.angle_alpha   90.00
_cell.angle_beta   90.00
_cell.angle_gamma   90.00
#
_symmetry.space_group_name_H-M   'P 1'
#
loop_
_entity.id
_entity.type
_entity.pdbx_description
1 polymer ?
#
loop_
_entity_poly.entity_id
_entity_poly.type
_entity_poly.pdbx_seq_one_letter_code
_entity_poly.pdbx_strand_id
1 'polypeptide(L)'
;MHTKPVLAASIMLAIVTLPAFAQDTARDLKSAAPMAAADRASLDKILTGWPERPRLGAQQMISKYGAPQEATAERLIWHRTGPFKRITVTKSEDHHDFPLPHMDYMEHTIDYHVPAAKADELTKFDGSATFDKTRGELSARCDLEGHNILTLNIAHDVLTGKKDADAARKAFGENVADDMAGKYPAYTAALQFEPPTPAADADKPSMPGAPKRAMKEASEVKVTGEGDTAASEGKAQAKAGAATGSDAEVLSLILAVDTNEVVAAMEAGKKKLPQPVAEYAKMLHTEHGKNAADTMKLGLKIDVTPMDTEKTNALRKKGAGELAMIAPLEGEEFAAKYVDAMVKGHTEVLAMIDGELMKSAENEALKKHLTETREHVAMHLEEGKKLQAGMKK
;
A
#
# COMPACT_ATOMS: atom_id res chain seq x y z
N MET A 1 39.76 18.62 -42.49
CA MET A 1 38.61 17.70 -42.69
C MET A 1 38.92 16.43 -41.92
N HIS A 2 38.10 16.04 -40.94
CA HIS A 2 37.83 14.68 -40.44
C HIS A 2 37.06 14.84 -39.12
N THR A 3 35.75 14.94 -39.24
CA THR A 3 34.78 14.90 -38.14
C THR A 3 34.61 13.45 -37.68
N LYS A 4 34.74 13.18 -36.38
CA LYS A 4 34.31 11.90 -35.78
C LYS A 4 32.81 11.96 -35.48
N PRO A 5 32.03 10.89 -35.72
CA PRO A 5 30.61 10.87 -35.41
C PRO A 5 30.40 10.63 -33.91
N VAL A 6 29.40 11.34 -33.38
CA VAL A 6 28.82 11.14 -32.04
C VAL A 6 27.99 9.86 -32.10
N LEU A 7 28.29 8.90 -31.22
CA LEU A 7 27.46 7.71 -31.02
C LEU A 7 26.24 8.13 -30.20
N ALA A 8 25.08 8.27 -30.85
CA ALA A 8 23.81 8.43 -30.17
C ALA A 8 23.45 7.11 -29.48
N ALA A 9 23.47 7.09 -28.16
CA ALA A 9 22.89 6.01 -27.37
C ALA A 9 21.36 6.15 -27.41
N SER A 10 20.71 5.40 -28.29
CA SER A 10 19.26 5.22 -28.26
C SER A 10 18.88 4.44 -27.01
N ILE A 11 18.28 5.14 -26.04
CA ILE A 11 17.56 4.49 -24.93
C ILE A 11 16.32 3.83 -25.54
N MET A 12 16.37 2.52 -25.76
CA MET A 12 15.17 1.73 -25.98
C MET A 12 14.36 1.77 -24.68
N LEU A 13 13.27 2.55 -24.71
CA LEU A 13 12.19 2.44 -23.75
C LEU A 13 11.65 1.01 -23.86
N ALA A 14 11.94 0.16 -22.87
CA ALA A 14 11.29 -1.15 -22.77
C ALA A 14 9.81 -0.89 -22.48
N ILE A 15 9.00 -0.87 -23.54
CA ILE A 15 7.55 -0.89 -23.43
C ILE A 15 7.21 -2.26 -22.85
N VAL A 16 6.96 -2.32 -21.54
CA VAL A 16 6.28 -3.46 -20.93
C VAL A 16 4.89 -3.46 -21.53
N THR A 17 4.67 -4.31 -22.54
CA THR A 17 3.34 -4.55 -23.10
C THR A 17 2.54 -5.27 -22.03
N LEU A 18 1.72 -4.51 -21.30
CA LEU A 18 0.68 -5.05 -20.44
C LEU A 18 -0.21 -6.00 -21.27
N PRO A 19 -0.60 -7.18 -20.73
CA PRO A 19 -1.58 -8.04 -21.39
C PRO A 19 -2.88 -7.26 -21.64
N ALA A 20 -3.61 -7.59 -22.71
CA ALA A 20 -4.77 -6.82 -23.16
C ALA A 20 -5.82 -6.54 -22.05
N PHE A 21 -6.02 -7.50 -21.13
CA PHE A 21 -6.87 -7.34 -19.94
C PHE A 21 -6.38 -6.23 -18.97
N ALA A 22 -5.07 -6.12 -18.76
CA ALA A 22 -4.47 -5.05 -17.94
C ALA A 22 -4.54 -3.67 -18.64
N GLN A 23 -4.64 -3.64 -19.97
CA GLN A 23 -4.85 -2.41 -20.74
C GLN A 23 -6.31 -1.93 -20.69
N ASP A 24 -7.28 -2.84 -20.70
CA ASP A 24 -8.71 -2.50 -20.60
C ASP A 24 -9.11 -2.11 -19.16
N THR A 25 -8.57 -2.76 -18.12
CA THR A 25 -8.69 -2.29 -16.73
C THR A 25 -8.05 -0.91 -16.50
N ALA A 26 -6.94 -0.60 -17.18
CA ALA A 26 -6.33 0.73 -17.18
C ALA A 26 -7.14 1.78 -17.98
N ARG A 27 -7.98 1.37 -18.94
CA ARG A 27 -8.89 2.27 -19.66
C ARG A 27 -10.07 2.71 -18.80
N ASP A 28 -10.64 1.81 -18.00
CA ASP A 28 -11.75 2.15 -17.09
C ASP A 28 -11.32 3.03 -15.91
N LEU A 29 -10.06 2.93 -15.46
CA LEU A 29 -9.45 3.83 -14.47
C LEU A 29 -9.34 5.29 -14.95
N LYS A 30 -9.35 5.56 -16.26
CA LYS A 30 -9.22 6.92 -16.83
C LYS A 30 -10.52 7.73 -16.83
N SER A 31 -11.61 7.18 -16.30
CA SER A 31 -12.95 7.79 -16.37
C SER A 31 -13.69 7.77 -15.02
N ALA A 32 -13.00 7.97 -13.89
CA ALA A 32 -13.71 8.32 -12.68
C ALA A 32 -14.38 9.70 -12.89
N ALA A 33 -15.70 9.71 -13.06
CA ALA A 33 -16.45 10.95 -13.22
C ALA A 33 -16.20 11.86 -12.00
N PRO A 34 -16.04 13.18 -12.20
CA PRO A 34 -15.80 14.09 -11.09
C PRO A 34 -16.95 14.01 -10.08
N MET A 35 -16.59 13.76 -8.82
CA MET A 35 -17.54 13.66 -7.71
C MET A 35 -18.28 14.98 -7.50
N ALA A 36 -19.61 14.92 -7.31
CA ALA A 36 -20.41 16.10 -7.04
C ALA A 36 -19.96 16.75 -5.71
N ALA A 37 -20.02 18.08 -5.64
CA ALA A 37 -19.55 18.83 -4.48
C ALA A 37 -20.29 18.47 -3.17
N ALA A 38 -21.58 18.12 -3.26
CA ALA A 38 -22.38 17.68 -2.11
C ALA A 38 -21.91 16.31 -1.57
N ASP A 39 -21.56 15.38 -2.46
CA ASP A 39 -21.04 14.06 -2.09
C ASP A 39 -19.66 14.19 -1.45
N ARG A 40 -18.82 15.11 -1.96
CA ARG A 40 -17.51 15.44 -1.38
C ARG A 40 -17.65 15.97 0.06
N ALA A 41 -18.54 16.94 0.28
CA ALA A 41 -18.76 17.50 1.62
C ALA A 41 -19.30 16.47 2.63
N SER A 42 -20.15 15.54 2.17
CA SER A 42 -20.65 14.43 3.00
C SER A 42 -19.52 13.46 3.39
N LEU A 43 -18.68 13.09 2.42
CA LEU A 43 -17.52 12.22 2.65
C LEU A 43 -16.48 12.86 3.56
N ASP A 44 -16.18 14.14 3.38
CA ASP A 44 -15.24 14.87 4.23
C ASP A 44 -15.71 14.87 5.69
N LYS A 45 -17.03 15.01 5.91
CA LYS A 45 -17.63 14.92 7.25
C LYS A 45 -17.50 13.52 7.86
N ILE A 46 -17.72 12.46 7.07
CA ILE A 46 -17.54 11.07 7.51
C ILE A 46 -16.08 10.84 7.91
N LEU A 47 -15.15 11.22 7.02
CA LEU A 47 -13.72 10.97 7.15
C LEU A 47 -13.06 11.77 8.27
N THR A 48 -13.61 12.93 8.64
CA THR A 48 -13.10 13.72 9.78
C THR A 48 -13.11 12.93 11.10
N GLY A 49 -14.04 11.99 11.26
CA GLY A 49 -14.15 11.15 12.46
C GLY A 49 -13.31 9.86 12.44
N TRP A 50 -12.52 9.63 11.39
CA TRP A 50 -11.76 8.39 11.21
C TRP A 50 -10.33 8.51 11.77
N PRO A 51 -9.74 7.39 12.26
CA PRO A 51 -8.31 7.30 12.48
C PRO A 51 -7.54 7.61 11.19
N GLU A 52 -6.33 8.11 11.35
CA GLU A 52 -5.64 8.73 10.23
C GLU A 52 -5.25 7.75 9.12
N ARG A 53 -4.76 6.54 9.43
CA ARG A 53 -4.36 5.61 8.36
C ARG A 53 -5.57 5.19 7.49
N PRO A 54 -6.71 4.74 8.07
CA PRO A 54 -7.95 4.53 7.33
C PRO A 54 -8.42 5.75 6.53
N ARG A 55 -8.34 6.94 7.12
CA ARG A 55 -8.74 8.19 6.46
C ARG A 55 -7.90 8.46 5.21
N LEU A 56 -6.59 8.25 5.29
CA LEU A 56 -5.67 8.46 4.18
C LEU A 56 -5.82 7.38 3.11
N GLY A 57 -5.96 6.11 3.51
CA GLY A 57 -6.28 5.03 2.57
C GLY A 57 -7.61 5.26 1.85
N ALA A 58 -8.63 5.74 2.55
CA ALA A 58 -9.89 6.16 1.96
C ALA A 58 -9.70 7.30 0.95
N GLN A 59 -8.92 8.33 1.28
CA GLN A 59 -8.62 9.43 0.36
C GLN A 59 -7.85 8.96 -0.88
N GLN A 60 -6.93 8.01 -0.74
CA GLN A 60 -6.24 7.38 -1.87
C GLN A 60 -7.22 6.62 -2.77
N MET A 61 -8.12 5.80 -2.20
CA MET A 61 -9.14 5.08 -2.97
C MET A 61 -10.13 6.03 -3.65
N ILE A 62 -10.58 7.08 -2.97
CA ILE A 62 -11.44 8.12 -3.56
C ILE A 62 -10.73 8.81 -4.74
N SER A 63 -9.45 9.12 -4.58
CA SER A 63 -8.65 9.78 -5.63
C SER A 63 -8.48 8.87 -6.85
N LYS A 64 -8.30 7.56 -6.63
CA LYS A 64 -8.08 6.57 -7.70
C LYS A 64 -9.38 6.13 -8.39
N TYR A 65 -10.45 5.92 -7.62
CA TYR A 65 -11.66 5.24 -8.06
C TYR A 65 -12.91 6.14 -8.07
N GLY A 66 -12.80 7.38 -7.62
CA GLY A 66 -13.92 8.30 -7.49
C GLY A 66 -14.75 8.04 -6.23
N ALA A 67 -15.97 8.59 -6.19
CA ALA A 67 -16.86 8.47 -5.03
C ALA A 67 -17.22 6.99 -4.75
N PRO A 68 -17.17 6.53 -3.48
CA PRO A 68 -17.68 5.20 -3.13
C PRO A 68 -19.20 5.14 -3.34
N GLN A 69 -19.70 3.96 -3.71
CA GLN A 69 -21.15 3.74 -3.83
C GLN A 69 -21.82 3.58 -2.46
N GLU A 70 -21.09 3.13 -1.44
CA GLU A 70 -21.56 3.15 -0.06
C GLU A 70 -20.59 3.94 0.82
N ALA A 71 -21.12 4.91 1.57
CA ALA A 71 -20.35 5.67 2.54
C ALA A 71 -21.09 5.71 3.88
N THR A 72 -20.42 5.23 4.93
CA THR A 72 -20.95 5.18 6.29
C THR A 72 -19.91 5.70 7.27
N ALA A 73 -20.30 5.94 8.51
CA ALA A 73 -19.38 6.36 9.56
C ALA A 73 -18.24 5.35 9.84
N GLU A 74 -18.39 4.09 9.42
CA GLU A 74 -17.46 3.00 9.76
C GLU A 74 -16.76 2.37 8.53
N ARG A 75 -17.30 2.56 7.32
CA ARG A 75 -16.68 2.04 6.09
C ARG A 75 -17.09 2.81 4.83
N LEU A 76 -16.23 2.73 3.83
CA LEU A 76 -16.49 3.11 2.43
C LEU A 76 -16.41 1.86 1.55
N ILE A 77 -17.31 1.73 0.56
CA ILE A 77 -17.32 0.61 -0.37
C ILE A 77 -17.42 1.10 -1.81
N TRP A 78 -16.56 0.55 -2.66
CA TRP A 78 -16.69 0.57 -4.10
C TRP A 78 -17.09 -0.81 -4.61
N HIS A 79 -18.09 -0.87 -5.50
CA HIS A 79 -18.58 -2.10 -6.10
C HIS A 79 -18.21 -2.16 -7.57
N ARG A 80 -17.80 -3.35 -8.03
CA ARG A 80 -17.52 -3.63 -9.46
C ARG A 80 -16.55 -2.62 -10.08
N THR A 81 -15.45 -2.37 -9.39
CA THR A 81 -14.44 -1.38 -9.79
C THR A 81 -13.16 -2.07 -10.20
N GLY A 82 -12.73 -1.87 -11.45
CA GLY A 82 -11.57 -2.57 -12.01
C GLY A 82 -11.76 -4.10 -11.96
N PRO A 83 -10.74 -4.88 -11.57
CA PRO A 83 -10.87 -6.33 -11.43
C PRO A 83 -11.60 -6.76 -10.15
N PHE A 84 -11.96 -5.80 -9.27
CA PHE A 84 -12.48 -6.09 -7.95
C PHE A 84 -14.00 -6.16 -7.96
N LYS A 85 -14.52 -7.22 -7.34
CA LYS A 85 -15.93 -7.31 -6.98
C LYS A 85 -16.29 -6.22 -5.98
N ARG A 86 -15.39 -5.98 -5.02
CA ARG A 86 -15.57 -5.01 -3.94
C ARG A 86 -14.23 -4.48 -3.44
N ILE A 87 -14.17 -3.18 -3.21
CA ILE A 87 -13.09 -2.52 -2.46
C ILE A 87 -13.72 -1.95 -1.20
N THR A 88 -13.19 -2.28 -0.03
CA THR A 88 -13.68 -1.79 1.25
C THR A 88 -12.57 -1.09 1.99
N VAL A 89 -12.81 0.13 2.48
CA VAL A 89 -11.94 0.76 3.49
C VAL A 89 -12.74 0.89 4.77
N THR A 90 -12.21 0.40 5.89
CA THR A 90 -12.86 0.45 7.21
C THR A 90 -12.17 1.43 8.13
N LYS A 91 -12.94 2.06 9.01
CA LYS A 91 -12.43 2.93 10.08
C LYS A 91 -11.61 2.17 11.11
N SER A 92 -11.93 0.89 11.36
CA SER A 92 -11.16 0.02 12.25
C SER A 92 -9.86 -0.43 11.61
N GLU A 93 -8.84 -0.59 12.44
CA GLU A 93 -7.51 -1.08 12.10
C GLU A 93 -7.26 -2.39 12.84
N ASP A 94 -6.78 -3.41 12.15
CA ASP A 94 -6.40 -4.69 12.74
C ASP A 94 -4.88 -4.85 12.68
N HIS A 95 -4.24 -5.39 13.72
CA HIS A 95 -2.79 -5.62 13.70
C HIS A 95 -2.43 -6.77 12.77
N HIS A 96 -1.43 -6.58 11.91
CA HIS A 96 -0.92 -7.62 11.03
C HIS A 96 0.61 -7.55 10.92
N ASP A 97 1.30 -8.65 11.25
CA ASP A 97 2.77 -8.68 11.38
C ASP A 97 3.50 -9.31 10.19
N PHE A 98 2.78 -9.72 9.14
CA PHE A 98 3.35 -10.38 7.98
C PHE A 98 3.21 -9.54 6.70
N PRO A 99 4.28 -9.39 5.89
CA PRO A 99 5.66 -9.84 6.11
C PRO A 99 6.41 -8.91 7.07
N LEU A 100 5.84 -7.73 7.34
CA LEU A 100 6.32 -6.74 8.29
C LEU A 100 5.11 -6.19 9.07
N PRO A 101 5.29 -5.73 10.32
CA PRO A 101 4.23 -5.07 11.09
C PRO A 101 3.59 -3.89 10.38
N HIS A 102 2.27 -3.96 10.21
CA HIS A 102 1.40 -2.93 9.67
C HIS A 102 -0.03 -3.07 10.22
N MET A 103 -0.95 -2.20 9.76
CA MET A 103 -2.34 -2.21 10.18
C MET A 103 -3.27 -2.46 8.99
N ASP A 104 -4.17 -3.43 9.13
CA ASP A 104 -5.13 -3.82 8.13
C ASP A 104 -6.40 -2.95 8.23
N TYR A 105 -6.71 -2.20 7.16
CA TYR A 105 -7.93 -1.38 7.08
C TYR A 105 -8.50 -1.26 5.67
N MET A 106 -7.81 -1.79 4.66
CA MET A 106 -8.25 -1.81 3.27
C MET A 106 -8.36 -3.25 2.77
N GLU A 107 -9.51 -3.60 2.20
CA GLU A 107 -9.80 -4.93 1.68
C GLU A 107 -10.13 -4.87 0.19
N HIS A 108 -9.56 -5.79 -0.58
CA HIS A 108 -9.93 -6.02 -1.99
C HIS A 108 -10.47 -7.43 -2.15
N THR A 109 -11.68 -7.52 -2.68
CA THR A 109 -12.40 -8.77 -2.93
C THR A 109 -12.57 -9.00 -4.42
N ILE A 110 -12.31 -10.23 -4.87
CA ILE A 110 -12.55 -10.69 -6.24
C ILE A 110 -13.55 -11.85 -6.27
N ASP A 111 -14.19 -12.05 -7.43
CA ASP A 111 -14.93 -13.29 -7.69
C ASP A 111 -13.92 -14.44 -7.84
N TYR A 112 -13.94 -15.41 -6.92
CA TYR A 112 -13.01 -16.53 -6.95
C TYR A 112 -13.58 -17.79 -6.28
N HIS A 113 -13.48 -18.93 -6.96
CA HIS A 113 -13.80 -20.23 -6.40
C HIS A 113 -12.59 -20.81 -5.67
N VAL A 114 -12.63 -20.85 -4.33
CA VAL A 114 -11.59 -21.48 -3.51
C VAL A 114 -11.88 -22.98 -3.39
N PRO A 115 -11.03 -23.88 -3.94
CA PRO A 115 -11.24 -25.31 -3.79
C PRO A 115 -11.12 -25.73 -2.33
N ALA A 116 -12.10 -26.49 -1.83
CA ALA A 116 -12.12 -26.91 -0.42
C ALA A 116 -10.84 -27.64 0.01
N ALA A 117 -10.23 -28.43 -0.88
CA ALA A 117 -8.98 -29.15 -0.65
C ALA A 117 -7.72 -28.26 -0.57
N LYS A 118 -7.86 -26.95 -0.81
CA LYS A 118 -6.77 -25.96 -0.75
C LYS A 118 -7.01 -24.87 0.28
N ALA A 119 -8.14 -24.91 0.99
CA ALA A 119 -8.50 -23.92 1.99
C ALA A 119 -7.50 -23.89 3.14
N ASP A 120 -7.02 -25.06 3.60
CA ASP A 120 -6.01 -25.14 4.66
C ASP A 120 -4.69 -24.49 4.22
N GLU A 121 -4.26 -24.75 2.99
CA GLU A 121 -3.02 -24.20 2.45
C GLU A 121 -3.09 -22.67 2.29
N LEU A 122 -4.23 -22.15 1.85
CA LEU A 122 -4.48 -20.71 1.82
C LEU A 122 -4.36 -20.08 3.21
N THR A 123 -4.95 -20.70 4.24
CA THR A 123 -4.88 -20.19 5.62
C THR A 123 -3.50 -20.28 6.26
N LYS A 124 -2.64 -21.20 5.80
CA LYS A 124 -1.22 -21.27 6.23
C LYS A 124 -0.37 -20.17 5.58
N PHE A 125 -0.73 -19.76 4.37
CA PHE A 125 -0.01 -18.71 3.64
C PHE A 125 -0.16 -17.37 4.35
N ASP A 126 -1.38 -16.88 4.52
CA ASP A 126 -1.64 -15.52 4.99
C ASP A 126 -2.98 -15.43 5.75
N GLY A 127 -2.97 -14.85 6.94
CA GLY A 127 -4.17 -14.66 7.77
C GLY A 127 -5.11 -13.59 7.23
N SER A 128 -4.59 -12.66 6.44
CA SER A 128 -5.36 -11.59 5.80
C SER A 128 -5.94 -12.00 4.44
N ALA A 129 -5.65 -13.22 3.97
CA ALA A 129 -6.33 -13.84 2.84
C ALA A 129 -7.56 -14.63 3.34
N THR A 130 -8.77 -14.12 3.04
CA THR A 130 -10.03 -14.72 3.49
C THR A 130 -10.91 -15.12 2.30
N PHE A 131 -11.85 -16.05 2.51
CA PHE A 131 -12.74 -16.50 1.43
C PHE A 131 -14.17 -16.78 1.92
N ASP A 132 -15.14 -16.56 1.02
CA ASP A 132 -16.54 -16.97 1.19
C ASP A 132 -16.92 -17.90 0.03
N LYS A 133 -16.96 -19.20 0.32
CA LYS A 133 -17.28 -20.25 -0.66
C LYS A 133 -18.68 -20.06 -1.27
N THR A 134 -19.66 -19.67 -0.46
CA THR A 134 -21.05 -19.55 -0.90
C THR A 134 -21.20 -18.39 -1.88
N ARG A 135 -20.51 -17.26 -1.61
CA ARG A 135 -20.51 -16.08 -2.49
C ARG A 135 -19.51 -16.16 -3.63
N GLY A 136 -18.57 -17.11 -3.57
CA GLY A 136 -17.46 -17.22 -4.51
C GLY A 136 -16.53 -16.02 -4.41
N GLU A 137 -16.07 -15.71 -3.21
CA GLU A 137 -15.22 -14.55 -2.95
C GLU A 137 -13.87 -14.98 -2.38
N LEU A 138 -12.80 -14.33 -2.85
CA LEU A 138 -11.48 -14.30 -2.22
C LEU A 138 -11.13 -12.84 -1.95
N SER A 139 -10.69 -12.56 -0.72
CA SER A 139 -10.33 -11.22 -0.26
C SER A 139 -8.91 -11.19 0.27
N ALA A 140 -8.26 -10.05 0.12
CA ALA A 140 -7.03 -9.70 0.83
C ALA A 140 -7.25 -8.39 1.60
N ARG A 141 -6.72 -8.32 2.82
CA ARG A 141 -6.75 -7.13 3.68
C ARG A 141 -5.33 -6.67 4.02
N CYS A 142 -5.09 -5.36 3.96
CA CYS A 142 -3.77 -4.73 4.16
C CYS A 142 -3.94 -3.20 4.39
N ASP A 143 -2.84 -2.46 4.52
CA ASP A 143 -2.80 -0.99 4.44
C ASP A 143 -2.59 -0.48 3.00
N LEU A 144 -2.03 -1.30 2.12
CA LEU A 144 -1.71 -0.94 0.73
C LEU A 144 -2.50 -1.78 -0.28
N GLU A 145 -3.08 -1.12 -1.28
CA GLU A 145 -3.73 -1.79 -2.40
C GLU A 145 -2.77 -2.72 -3.16
N GLY A 146 -1.53 -2.28 -3.41
CA GLY A 146 -0.53 -3.10 -4.13
C GLY A 146 -0.21 -4.41 -3.39
N HIS A 147 -0.21 -4.38 -2.06
CA HIS A 147 0.00 -5.57 -1.24
C HIS A 147 -1.24 -6.46 -1.21
N ASN A 148 -2.45 -5.90 -1.21
CA ASN A 148 -3.67 -6.69 -1.42
C ASN A 148 -3.65 -7.41 -2.78
N ILE A 149 -3.22 -6.74 -3.85
CA ILE A 149 -3.05 -7.35 -5.18
C ILE A 149 -2.00 -8.48 -5.13
N LEU A 150 -0.87 -8.25 -4.44
CA LEU A 150 0.15 -9.27 -4.22
C LEU A 150 -0.39 -10.50 -3.48
N THR A 151 -1.13 -10.29 -2.38
CA THR A 151 -1.79 -11.38 -1.63
C THR A 151 -2.71 -12.18 -2.52
N LEU A 152 -3.57 -11.52 -3.32
CA LEU A 152 -4.48 -12.21 -4.24
C LEU A 152 -3.74 -13.02 -5.32
N ASN A 153 -2.65 -12.48 -5.86
CA ASN A 153 -1.81 -13.18 -6.84
C ASN A 153 -1.11 -14.41 -6.26
N ILE A 154 -0.55 -14.28 -5.06
CA ILE A 154 0.11 -15.42 -4.39
C ILE A 154 -0.92 -16.44 -3.90
N ALA A 155 -2.08 -16.01 -3.41
CA ALA A 155 -3.19 -16.89 -3.09
C ALA A 155 -3.62 -17.70 -4.32
N HIS A 156 -3.72 -17.09 -5.51
CA HIS A 156 -3.98 -17.82 -6.74
C HIS A 156 -2.91 -18.88 -7.04
N ASP A 157 -1.62 -18.55 -6.89
CA ASP A 157 -0.53 -19.52 -7.04
C ASP A 157 -0.65 -20.70 -6.06
N VAL A 158 -1.07 -20.45 -4.81
CA VAL A 158 -1.31 -21.50 -3.80
C VAL A 158 -2.50 -22.38 -4.18
N LEU A 159 -3.62 -21.75 -4.54
CA LEU A 159 -4.89 -22.42 -4.85
C LEU A 159 -4.81 -23.25 -6.14
N THR A 160 -3.95 -22.87 -7.08
CA THR A 160 -3.64 -23.64 -8.30
C THR A 160 -2.55 -24.68 -8.10
N GLY A 161 -1.93 -24.74 -6.91
CA GLY A 161 -0.86 -25.68 -6.59
C GLY A 161 0.50 -25.35 -7.22
N LYS A 162 0.67 -24.14 -7.75
CA LYS A 162 1.96 -23.62 -8.23
C LYS A 162 2.91 -23.30 -7.07
N LYS A 163 2.38 -23.03 -5.88
CA LYS A 163 3.14 -22.86 -4.63
C LYS A 163 2.47 -23.61 -3.49
N ASP A 164 3.27 -24.03 -2.52
CA ASP A 164 2.82 -24.34 -1.16
C ASP A 164 2.89 -23.07 -0.30
N ALA A 165 2.41 -23.15 0.94
CA ALA A 165 2.34 -22.02 1.86
C ALA A 165 3.71 -21.42 2.19
N ASP A 166 4.74 -22.24 2.38
CA ASP A 166 6.08 -21.76 2.71
C ASP A 166 6.72 -21.01 1.54
N ALA A 167 6.64 -21.57 0.32
CA ALA A 167 7.10 -20.90 -0.89
C ALA A 167 6.30 -19.62 -1.17
N ALA A 168 5.00 -19.61 -0.86
CA ALA A 168 4.15 -18.44 -0.97
C ALA A 168 4.58 -17.32 -0.02
N ARG A 169 4.84 -17.64 1.26
CA ARG A 169 5.32 -16.66 2.25
C ARG A 169 6.68 -16.07 1.87
N LYS A 170 7.61 -16.90 1.38
CA LYS A 170 8.90 -16.44 0.87
C LYS A 170 8.74 -15.54 -0.35
N ALA A 171 7.93 -15.95 -1.33
CA ALA A 171 7.68 -15.15 -2.53
C ALA A 171 7.01 -13.81 -2.19
N PHE A 172 6.14 -13.76 -1.19
CA PHE A 172 5.53 -12.51 -0.72
C PHE A 172 6.61 -11.55 -0.21
N GLY A 173 7.47 -12.01 0.71
CA GLY A 173 8.55 -11.19 1.24
C GLY A 173 9.53 -10.70 0.16
N GLU A 174 9.84 -11.54 -0.84
CA GLU A 174 10.67 -11.14 -1.98
C GLU A 174 10.03 -10.06 -2.84
N ASN A 175 8.73 -10.17 -3.14
CA ASN A 175 8.02 -9.13 -3.90
C ASN A 175 7.92 -7.82 -3.11
N VAL A 176 7.65 -7.88 -1.81
CA VAL A 176 7.67 -6.67 -0.96
C VAL A 176 9.06 -6.03 -0.95
N ALA A 177 10.13 -6.82 -0.80
CA ALA A 177 11.49 -6.29 -0.86
C ALA A 177 11.83 -5.66 -2.22
N ASP A 178 11.38 -6.26 -3.33
CA ASP A 178 11.57 -5.73 -4.68
C ASP A 178 10.75 -4.45 -4.92
N ASP A 179 9.52 -4.38 -4.41
CA ASP A 179 8.67 -3.18 -4.50
C ASP A 179 9.24 -2.02 -3.68
N MET A 180 9.68 -2.31 -2.45
CA MET A 180 10.40 -1.35 -1.61
C MET A 180 11.67 -0.85 -2.31
N ALA A 181 12.41 -1.71 -3.02
CA ALA A 181 13.60 -1.34 -3.78
C ALA A 181 13.32 -0.63 -5.11
N GLY A 182 12.07 -0.30 -5.42
CA GLY A 182 11.69 0.44 -6.63
C GLY A 182 11.74 -0.37 -7.93
N LYS A 183 11.63 -1.69 -7.84
CA LYS A 183 11.56 -2.56 -9.02
C LYS A 183 10.14 -2.75 -9.54
N TYR A 184 9.12 -2.37 -8.77
CA TYR A 184 7.70 -2.46 -9.12
C TYR A 184 7.30 -3.84 -9.68
N PRO A 185 7.38 -4.91 -8.87
CA PRO A 185 7.08 -6.25 -9.36
C PRO A 185 5.67 -6.33 -9.93
N ALA A 186 5.49 -7.10 -11.00
CA ALA A 186 4.19 -7.22 -11.67
C ALA A 186 3.08 -7.68 -10.71
N TYR A 187 3.43 -8.49 -9.72
CA TYR A 187 2.51 -9.02 -8.71
C TYR A 187 1.94 -7.95 -7.75
N THR A 188 2.56 -6.78 -7.58
CA THR A 188 1.99 -5.66 -6.79
C THR A 188 1.20 -4.68 -7.66
N ALA A 189 1.43 -4.68 -8.98
CA ALA A 189 0.84 -3.72 -9.91
C ALA A 189 -0.55 -4.12 -10.40
N ALA A 190 -0.78 -5.41 -10.68
CA ALA A 190 -2.05 -5.91 -11.22
C ALA A 190 -2.27 -7.39 -10.90
N LEU A 191 -3.52 -7.87 -11.00
CA LEU A 191 -3.79 -9.31 -11.00
C LEU A 191 -3.10 -9.96 -12.20
N GLN A 192 -2.39 -11.05 -11.95
CA GLN A 192 -1.65 -11.84 -12.94
C GLN A 192 -2.51 -12.96 -13.56
N PHE A 193 -3.81 -12.95 -13.26
CA PHE A 193 -4.81 -13.90 -13.72
C PHE A 193 -6.15 -13.16 -13.85
N GLU A 194 -7.04 -13.72 -14.67
CA GLU A 194 -8.43 -13.27 -14.75
C GLU A 194 -9.26 -14.03 -13.69
N PRO A 195 -9.98 -13.32 -12.80
CA PRO A 195 -10.83 -13.98 -11.81
C PRO A 195 -11.91 -14.85 -12.48
N PRO A 196 -12.06 -16.13 -12.08
CA PRO A 196 -12.98 -17.05 -12.75
C PRO A 196 -14.44 -16.66 -12.46
N THR A 197 -15.28 -16.67 -13.50
CA THR A 197 -16.74 -16.43 -13.37
C THR A 197 -17.54 -17.56 -14.06
N PRO A 198 -18.60 -18.10 -13.43
CA PRO A 198 -19.07 -17.81 -12.06
C PRO A 198 -18.20 -18.47 -10.98
N ALA A 199 -17.99 -17.77 -9.88
CA ALA A 199 -17.15 -18.24 -8.77
C ALA A 199 -17.93 -18.90 -7.62
N ALA A 200 -19.23 -18.65 -7.51
CA ALA A 200 -20.05 -19.07 -6.37
C ALA A 200 -20.18 -20.60 -6.31
N ASP A 201 -19.92 -21.18 -5.13
CA ASP A 201 -20.11 -22.60 -4.83
C ASP A 201 -20.99 -22.78 -3.59
N ALA A 202 -22.25 -22.40 -3.75
CA ALA A 202 -23.25 -22.52 -2.70
C ALA A 202 -23.59 -23.98 -2.41
N ASP A 203 -23.69 -24.32 -1.12
CA ASP A 203 -24.07 -25.66 -0.69
C ASP A 203 -25.49 -26.03 -1.14
N LYS A 204 -25.72 -27.33 -1.26
CA LYS A 204 -27.00 -27.89 -1.71
C LYS A 204 -27.84 -28.35 -0.51
N PRO A 205 -29.17 -28.23 -0.57
CA PRO A 205 -30.04 -28.78 0.47
C PRO A 205 -29.80 -30.28 0.66
N SER A 206 -29.57 -30.70 1.91
CA SER A 206 -29.32 -32.11 2.29
C SER A 206 -30.54 -32.80 2.92
N MET A 207 -31.58 -32.05 3.29
CA MET A 207 -32.79 -32.61 3.89
C MET A 207 -33.75 -33.20 2.84
N PRO A 208 -34.23 -34.45 3.01
CA PRO A 208 -35.28 -35.00 2.17
C PRO A 208 -36.53 -34.12 2.16
N GLY A 209 -37.06 -33.82 0.97
CA GLY A 209 -38.25 -32.97 0.81
C GLY A 209 -37.98 -31.45 0.85
N ALA A 210 -36.74 -31.01 1.00
CA ALA A 210 -36.41 -29.58 0.98
C ALA A 210 -36.77 -28.93 -0.38
N PRO A 211 -37.30 -27.69 -0.38
CA PRO A 211 -37.58 -26.95 -1.61
C PRO A 211 -36.31 -26.79 -2.46
N LYS A 212 -36.40 -27.08 -3.76
CA LYS A 212 -35.33 -26.84 -4.73
C LYS A 212 -35.60 -25.52 -5.46
N ARG A 213 -34.58 -24.67 -5.59
CA ARG A 213 -34.66 -23.48 -6.45
C ARG A 213 -34.69 -23.92 -7.91
N ALA A 214 -35.53 -23.30 -8.72
CA ALA A 214 -35.47 -23.47 -10.18
C ALA A 214 -34.10 -22.94 -10.65
N MET A 215 -33.38 -23.72 -11.46
CA MET A 215 -32.10 -23.31 -12.05
C MET A 215 -32.35 -22.18 -13.06
N LYS A 216 -32.49 -20.93 -12.60
CA LYS A 216 -32.25 -19.73 -13.38
C LYS A 216 -31.97 -18.55 -12.45
N GLU A 217 -30.88 -17.86 -12.80
CA GLU A 217 -30.38 -16.58 -12.32
C GLU A 217 -29.67 -16.56 -10.96
N ALA A 218 -28.34 -16.43 -11.05
CA ALA A 218 -27.51 -15.86 -10.00
C ALA A 218 -28.05 -14.46 -9.71
N SER A 219 -28.69 -14.30 -8.55
CA SER A 219 -29.32 -13.05 -8.16
C SER A 219 -28.25 -12.02 -7.81
N GLU A 220 -27.91 -11.15 -8.76
CA GLU A 220 -27.46 -9.79 -8.42
C GLU A 220 -28.64 -9.09 -7.74
N VAL A 221 -28.65 -9.13 -6.41
CA VAL A 221 -29.49 -8.23 -5.63
C VAL A 221 -28.88 -6.85 -5.76
N LYS A 222 -29.54 -5.98 -6.53
CA LYS A 222 -29.23 -4.56 -6.60
C LYS A 222 -29.58 -3.94 -5.25
N VAL A 223 -28.56 -3.71 -4.41
CA VAL A 223 -28.73 -3.10 -3.09
C VAL A 223 -29.09 -1.63 -3.27
N THR A 224 -30.37 -1.30 -3.08
CA THR A 224 -30.82 0.08 -2.82
C THR A 224 -30.74 0.30 -1.32
N GLY A 225 -29.85 1.19 -0.90
CA GLY A 225 -29.54 1.42 0.50
C GLY A 225 -30.67 2.07 1.28
N GLU A 226 -30.85 1.64 2.53
CA GLU A 226 -31.30 2.44 3.66
C GLU A 226 -30.92 1.73 4.96
N GLY A 227 -30.70 2.51 6.02
CA GLY A 227 -29.83 2.21 7.16
C GLY A 227 -30.31 1.11 8.12
N ASP A 228 -29.45 0.73 9.08
CA ASP A 228 -29.55 1.35 10.41
C ASP A 228 -28.32 1.06 11.29
N THR A 229 -28.01 2.02 12.15
CA THR A 229 -26.85 2.02 13.07
C THR A 229 -27.22 1.45 14.44
N ALA A 230 -26.35 0.60 15.02
CA ALA A 230 -26.33 0.37 16.47
C ALA A 230 -24.90 0.13 16.95
N ALA A 231 -24.44 0.99 17.86
CA ALA A 231 -23.12 0.99 18.47
C ALA A 231 -23.01 -0.04 19.61
N SER A 232 -21.81 -0.54 19.83
CA SER A 232 -21.42 -1.28 21.04
C SER A 232 -19.94 -0.97 21.34
N GLU A 233 -19.72 -0.16 22.37
CA GLU A 233 -18.41 0.13 22.94
C GLU A 233 -17.87 -1.07 23.72
N GLY A 234 -16.61 -1.43 23.49
CA GLY A 234 -15.87 -2.43 24.27
C GLY A 234 -14.42 -2.00 24.42
N LYS A 235 -14.09 -1.39 25.56
CA LYS A 235 -12.71 -1.08 25.97
C LYS A 235 -11.93 -2.37 26.21
N ALA A 236 -10.81 -2.56 25.53
CA ALA A 236 -9.75 -3.47 25.93
C ALA A 236 -8.41 -2.73 25.90
N GLN A 237 -7.89 -2.46 27.09
CA GLN A 237 -6.62 -1.81 27.34
C GLN A 237 -5.54 -2.91 27.36
N ALA A 238 -4.73 -2.98 26.30
CA ALA A 238 -3.57 -3.86 26.26
C ALA A 238 -2.42 -3.24 27.05
N LYS A 239 -1.94 -3.96 28.07
CA LYS A 239 -0.71 -3.64 28.81
C LYS A 239 0.49 -3.97 27.93
N ALA A 240 1.26 -2.94 27.55
CA ALA A 240 2.61 -3.12 27.04
C ALA A 240 3.58 -3.36 28.20
N GLY A 241 4.39 -4.42 28.08
CA GLY A 241 5.55 -4.70 28.92
C GLY A 241 6.28 -5.91 28.33
N ALA A 242 7.60 -5.98 28.23
CA ALA A 242 8.65 -5.03 28.57
C ALA A 242 9.93 -5.49 27.83
N ALA A 243 10.72 -4.51 27.33
CA ALA A 243 12.18 -4.48 27.13
C ALA A 243 12.53 -3.48 26.00
N THR A 244 12.24 -2.20 26.21
CA THR A 244 12.55 -1.09 25.29
C THR A 244 14.03 -0.73 25.38
N GLY A 245 14.89 -1.33 24.55
CA GLY A 245 16.19 -0.74 24.24
C GLY A 245 15.99 0.48 23.35
N SER A 246 16.74 1.57 23.56
CA SER A 246 16.71 2.76 22.69
C SER A 246 17.03 2.41 21.22
N ASP A 247 17.87 1.40 21.00
CA ASP A 247 18.20 0.90 19.65
C ASP A 247 16.99 0.35 18.89
N ALA A 248 16.04 -0.29 19.57
CA ALA A 248 14.82 -0.83 18.93
C ALA A 248 13.92 0.29 18.40
N GLU A 249 13.77 1.38 19.17
CA GLU A 249 13.04 2.56 18.74
C GLU A 249 13.78 3.30 17.62
N VAL A 250 15.10 3.44 17.71
CA VAL A 250 15.93 4.07 16.66
C VAL A 250 15.78 3.33 15.33
N LEU A 251 15.88 1.99 15.33
CA LEU A 251 15.64 1.19 14.13
C LEU A 251 14.23 1.42 13.57
N SER A 252 13.21 1.49 14.43
CA SER A 252 11.83 1.71 13.96
C SER A 252 11.61 3.11 13.38
N LEU A 253 12.23 4.14 13.97
CA LEU A 253 12.16 5.51 13.46
C LEU A 253 12.80 5.66 12.07
N ILE A 254 13.95 5.01 11.83
CA ILE A 254 14.57 4.97 10.50
C ILE A 254 13.62 4.32 9.49
N LEU A 255 13.06 3.15 9.84
CA LEU A 255 12.10 2.44 8.98
C LEU A 255 10.84 3.27 8.68
N ALA A 256 10.31 4.00 9.66
CA ALA A 256 9.14 4.84 9.48
C ALA A 256 9.39 6.01 8.53
N VAL A 257 10.59 6.62 8.60
CA VAL A 257 10.98 7.69 7.66
C VAL A 257 11.15 7.12 6.26
N ASP A 258 11.96 6.06 6.10
CA ASP A 258 12.24 5.49 4.78
C ASP A 258 10.96 4.99 4.09
N THR A 259 10.04 4.36 4.83
CA THR A 259 8.78 3.88 4.26
C THR A 259 7.86 5.02 3.81
N ASN A 260 7.82 6.14 4.55
CA ASN A 260 7.09 7.34 4.10
C ASN A 260 7.65 7.91 2.80
N GLU A 261 8.97 8.04 2.70
CA GLU A 261 9.66 8.57 1.51
C GLU A 261 9.46 7.64 0.30
N VAL A 262 9.53 6.33 0.50
CA VAL A 262 9.21 5.32 -0.52
C VAL A 262 7.78 5.48 -1.03
N VAL A 263 6.78 5.56 -0.15
CA VAL A 263 5.37 5.67 -0.56
C VAL A 263 5.11 6.99 -1.28
N ALA A 264 5.71 8.10 -0.82
CA ALA A 264 5.61 9.38 -1.51
C ALA A 264 6.26 9.36 -2.90
N ALA A 265 7.43 8.72 -3.04
CA ALA A 265 8.12 8.56 -4.30
C ALA A 265 7.40 7.61 -5.27
N MET A 266 6.77 6.54 -4.76
CA MET A 266 5.90 5.66 -5.55
C MET A 266 4.71 6.42 -6.12
N GLU A 267 4.08 7.30 -5.33
CA GLU A 267 2.99 8.15 -5.83
C GLU A 267 3.48 9.11 -6.90
N ALA A 268 4.63 9.77 -6.69
CA ALA A 268 5.27 10.62 -7.68
C ALA A 268 5.57 9.87 -9.01
N GLY A 269 6.01 8.62 -8.93
CA GLY A 269 6.27 7.76 -10.09
C GLY A 269 5.04 7.46 -10.96
N LYS A 270 3.82 7.60 -10.42
CA LYS A 270 2.57 7.44 -11.17
C LYS A 270 2.17 8.71 -11.93
N LYS A 271 2.77 9.86 -11.61
CA LYS A 271 2.42 11.16 -12.17
C LYS A 271 3.23 11.47 -13.43
N LYS A 272 2.73 12.37 -14.27
CA LYS A 272 3.48 12.92 -15.43
C LYS A 272 4.32 14.11 -14.98
N LEU A 273 5.51 13.83 -14.43
CA LEU A 273 6.38 14.85 -13.85
C LEU A 273 7.42 15.38 -14.85
N PRO A 274 7.92 16.61 -14.64
CA PRO A 274 9.14 17.08 -15.30
C PRO A 274 10.29 16.12 -15.04
N GLN A 275 11.11 15.87 -16.06
CA GLN A 275 12.16 14.85 -16.01
C GLN A 275 13.08 14.96 -14.78
N PRO A 276 13.58 16.15 -14.37
CA PRO A 276 14.42 16.26 -13.17
C PRO A 276 13.73 15.81 -11.88
N VAL A 277 12.41 16.02 -11.76
CA VAL A 277 11.62 15.63 -10.58
C VAL A 277 11.31 14.14 -10.61
N ALA A 278 11.03 13.58 -11.79
CA ALA A 278 10.85 12.14 -11.96
C ALA A 278 12.14 11.37 -11.62
N GLU A 279 13.29 11.87 -12.04
CA GLU A 279 14.61 11.30 -11.71
C GLU A 279 14.89 11.37 -10.21
N TYR A 280 14.56 12.49 -9.57
CA TYR A 280 14.69 12.65 -8.12
C TYR A 280 13.76 11.73 -7.33
N ALA A 281 12.47 11.63 -7.70
CA ALA A 281 11.55 10.68 -7.06
C ALA A 281 12.04 9.23 -7.20
N LYS A 282 12.52 8.83 -8.40
CA LYS A 282 13.09 7.50 -8.61
C LYS A 282 14.32 7.25 -7.73
N MET A 283 15.20 8.25 -7.60
CA MET A 283 16.36 8.18 -6.71
C MET A 283 15.91 7.97 -5.26
N LEU A 284 14.98 8.79 -4.76
CA LEU A 284 14.46 8.67 -3.40
C LEU A 284 13.83 7.30 -3.15
N HIS A 285 12.98 6.80 -4.05
CA HIS A 285 12.40 5.45 -3.92
C HIS A 285 13.49 4.39 -3.79
N THR A 286 14.48 4.43 -4.68
CA THR A 286 15.55 3.43 -4.70
C THR A 286 16.40 3.47 -3.44
N GLU A 287 16.83 4.67 -3.03
CA GLU A 287 17.77 4.83 -1.93
C GLU A 287 17.12 4.65 -0.55
N HIS A 288 15.93 5.20 -0.32
CA HIS A 288 15.18 4.94 0.92
C HIS A 288 14.73 3.48 1.02
N GLY A 289 14.28 2.88 -0.09
CA GLY A 289 13.96 1.46 -0.14
C GLY A 289 15.13 0.56 0.26
N LYS A 290 16.32 0.87 -0.28
CA LYS A 290 17.56 0.18 0.09
C LYS A 290 17.90 0.41 1.56
N ASN A 291 17.80 1.64 2.07
CA ASN A 291 18.13 1.95 3.45
C ASN A 291 17.19 1.25 4.44
N ALA A 292 15.89 1.17 4.13
CA ALA A 292 14.93 0.41 4.92
C ALA A 292 15.31 -1.08 4.97
N ALA A 293 15.62 -1.68 3.82
CA ALA A 293 16.03 -3.09 3.75
C ALA A 293 17.33 -3.36 4.52
N ASP A 294 18.31 -2.47 4.44
CA ASP A 294 19.57 -2.61 5.17
C ASP A 294 19.39 -2.38 6.68
N THR A 295 18.48 -1.49 7.08
CA THR A 295 18.08 -1.30 8.49
C THR A 295 17.46 -2.57 9.08
N MET A 296 16.57 -3.25 8.34
CA MET A 296 15.99 -4.53 8.77
C MET A 296 17.06 -5.62 8.92
N LYS A 297 17.96 -5.75 7.93
CA LYS A 297 19.09 -6.70 7.99
C LYS A 297 20.00 -6.41 9.17
N LEU A 298 20.23 -5.13 9.48
CA LEU A 298 21.04 -4.74 10.62
C LEU A 298 20.38 -5.18 11.93
N GLY A 299 19.07 -4.93 12.11
CA GLY A 299 18.32 -5.39 13.29
C GLY A 299 18.48 -6.89 13.53
N LEU A 300 18.33 -7.70 12.47
CA LEU A 300 18.59 -9.15 12.53
C LEU A 300 20.04 -9.47 12.94
N LYS A 301 21.02 -8.74 12.39
CA LYS A 301 22.44 -8.97 12.66
C LYS A 301 22.85 -8.63 14.09
N ILE A 302 22.25 -7.60 14.68
CA ILE A 302 22.56 -7.15 16.05
C ILE A 302 21.60 -7.73 17.09
N ASP A 303 20.68 -8.61 16.68
CA ASP A 303 19.65 -9.22 17.53
C ASP A 303 18.76 -8.19 18.25
N VAL A 304 18.44 -7.10 17.54
CA VAL A 304 17.53 -6.05 18.03
C VAL A 304 16.35 -5.97 17.08
N THR A 305 15.16 -6.32 17.59
CA THR A 305 13.90 -6.20 16.85
C THR A 305 13.43 -4.74 16.89
N PRO A 306 13.18 -4.06 15.75
CA PRO A 306 12.61 -2.72 15.74
C PRO A 306 11.27 -2.68 16.47
N MET A 307 11.01 -1.63 17.23
CA MET A 307 9.79 -1.50 18.02
C MET A 307 9.11 -0.14 17.81
N ASP A 308 7.83 -0.21 17.46
CA ASP A 308 7.00 0.97 17.26
C ASP A 308 6.67 1.68 18.57
N THR A 309 6.79 3.00 18.54
CA THR A 309 6.44 3.91 19.63
C THR A 309 5.43 4.96 19.16
N GLU A 310 4.88 5.75 20.09
CA GLU A 310 4.02 6.89 19.74
C GLU A 310 4.71 7.83 18.73
N LYS A 311 6.02 8.06 18.90
CA LYS A 311 6.81 8.89 18.02
C LYS A 311 6.92 8.30 16.61
N THR A 312 7.20 7.00 16.52
CA THR A 312 7.27 6.29 15.23
C THR A 312 5.92 6.34 14.51
N ASN A 313 4.83 6.10 15.25
CA ASN A 313 3.48 6.22 14.70
C ASN A 313 3.15 7.64 14.25
N ALA A 314 3.57 8.66 14.99
CA ALA A 314 3.37 10.07 14.62
C ALA A 314 4.12 10.43 13.33
N LEU A 315 5.32 9.89 13.09
CA LEU A 315 6.05 10.08 11.84
C LEU A 315 5.33 9.46 10.64
N ARG A 316 4.90 8.19 10.74
CA ARG A 316 4.13 7.53 9.67
C ARG A 316 2.86 8.31 9.33
N LYS A 317 2.14 8.70 10.38
CA LYS A 317 0.94 9.52 10.29
C LYS A 317 1.22 10.83 9.55
N LYS A 318 2.22 11.59 9.97
CA LYS A 318 2.63 12.85 9.34
C LYS A 318 2.95 12.68 7.85
N GLY A 319 3.80 11.73 7.49
CA GLY A 319 4.20 11.52 6.09
C GLY A 319 3.04 11.14 5.20
N ALA A 320 2.19 10.21 5.66
CA ALA A 320 0.99 9.82 4.93
C ALA A 320 0.00 10.99 4.80
N GLY A 321 -0.15 11.83 5.83
CA GLY A 321 -0.96 13.05 5.82
C GLY A 321 -0.47 14.10 4.83
N GLU A 322 0.83 14.37 4.80
CA GLU A 322 1.46 15.29 3.84
C GLU A 322 1.29 14.77 2.40
N LEU A 323 1.44 13.46 2.19
CA LEU A 323 1.23 12.83 0.89
C LEU A 323 -0.23 12.98 0.41
N ALA A 324 -1.21 12.72 1.27
CA ALA A 324 -2.63 12.82 0.87
C ALA A 324 -3.05 14.23 0.46
N MET A 325 -2.37 15.27 0.96
CA MET A 325 -2.63 16.66 0.54
C MET A 325 -2.13 16.93 -0.89
N ILE A 326 -1.08 16.25 -1.33
CA ILE A 326 -0.45 16.48 -2.64
C ILE A 326 -0.87 15.44 -3.68
N ALA A 327 -1.27 14.23 -3.27
CA ALA A 327 -1.65 13.13 -4.16
C ALA A 327 -2.75 13.47 -5.19
N PRO A 328 -3.76 14.31 -4.89
CA PRO A 328 -4.77 14.71 -5.88
C PRO A 328 -4.24 15.67 -6.97
N LEU A 329 -3.06 16.25 -6.78
CA LEU A 329 -2.47 17.19 -7.73
C LEU A 329 -1.83 16.44 -8.90
N GLU A 330 -1.62 17.14 -10.01
CA GLU A 330 -1.06 16.58 -11.24
C GLU A 330 0.02 17.49 -11.83
N GLY A 331 0.89 16.92 -12.67
CA GLY A 331 1.88 17.67 -13.45
C GLY A 331 2.81 18.55 -12.61
N GLU A 332 3.01 19.80 -13.05
CA GLU A 332 3.88 20.78 -12.41
C GLU A 332 3.45 21.15 -10.98
N GLU A 333 2.13 21.14 -10.70
CA GLU A 333 1.61 21.50 -9.38
C GLU A 333 1.96 20.41 -8.35
N PHE A 334 1.77 19.13 -8.73
CA PHE A 334 2.25 18.01 -7.92
C PHE A 334 3.76 18.09 -7.76
N ALA A 335 4.50 18.31 -8.85
CA ALA A 335 5.96 18.34 -8.83
C ALA A 335 6.52 19.35 -7.84
N ALA A 336 5.99 20.58 -7.84
CA ALA A 336 6.40 21.63 -6.91
C ALA A 336 6.10 21.26 -5.45
N LYS A 337 4.88 20.76 -5.17
CA LYS A 337 4.47 20.38 -3.81
C LYS A 337 5.22 19.15 -3.29
N TYR A 338 5.52 18.20 -4.17
CA TYR A 338 6.34 17.04 -3.86
C TYR A 338 7.75 17.48 -3.46
N VAL A 339 8.44 18.28 -4.29
CA VAL A 339 9.79 18.76 -3.98
C VAL A 339 9.82 19.58 -2.68
N ASP A 340 8.83 20.45 -2.44
CA ASP A 340 8.70 21.20 -1.18
C ASP A 340 8.57 20.27 0.03
N ALA A 341 7.74 19.23 -0.07
CA ALA A 341 7.55 18.25 0.99
C ALA A 341 8.84 17.46 1.27
N MET A 342 9.53 16.98 0.23
CA MET A 342 10.78 16.24 0.39
C MET A 342 11.86 17.11 1.05
N VAL A 343 12.04 18.36 0.61
CA VAL A 343 13.01 19.29 1.21
C VAL A 343 12.70 19.54 2.69
N LYS A 344 11.43 19.73 3.04
CA LYS A 344 11.00 19.94 4.42
C LYS A 344 11.26 18.69 5.28
N GLY A 345 10.78 17.52 4.83
CA GLY A 345 10.91 16.25 5.54
C GLY A 345 12.37 15.89 5.81
N HIS A 346 13.22 15.94 4.79
CA HIS A 346 14.65 15.64 4.92
C HIS A 346 15.37 16.62 5.88
N THR A 347 14.97 17.90 5.89
CA THR A 347 15.51 18.88 6.85
C THR A 347 15.17 18.51 8.30
N GLU A 348 13.92 18.11 8.55
CA GLU A 348 13.46 17.71 9.89
C GLU A 348 14.08 16.38 10.33
N VAL A 349 14.23 15.42 9.41
CA VAL A 349 14.86 14.12 9.68
C VAL A 349 16.34 14.28 10.03
N LEU A 350 17.10 15.12 9.31
CA LEU A 350 18.49 15.41 9.68
C LEU A 350 18.60 15.99 11.09
N ALA A 351 17.71 16.92 11.44
CA ALA A 351 17.68 17.49 12.78
C ALA A 351 17.36 16.42 13.84
N MET A 352 16.48 15.46 13.54
CA MET A 352 16.18 14.33 14.42
C MET A 352 17.37 13.38 14.57
N ILE A 353 18.06 13.05 13.48
CA ILE A 353 19.25 12.19 13.51
C ILE A 353 20.33 12.83 14.40
N ASP A 354 20.65 14.10 14.17
CA ASP A 354 21.70 14.83 14.90
C ASP A 354 21.34 15.13 16.35
N GLY A 355 20.10 15.56 16.56
CA GLY A 355 19.61 16.03 17.84
C GLY A 355 19.34 14.89 18.82
N GLU A 356 18.99 13.71 18.31
CA GLU A 356 18.35 12.67 19.10
C GLU A 356 18.85 11.26 18.75
N LEU A 357 18.68 10.78 17.51
CA LEU A 357 18.92 9.35 17.21
C LEU A 357 20.38 8.95 17.43
N MET A 358 21.34 9.79 17.02
CA MET A 358 22.77 9.55 17.24
C MET A 358 23.15 9.53 18.73
N LYS A 359 22.35 10.17 19.60
CA LYS A 359 22.59 10.20 21.05
C LYS A 359 21.90 9.04 21.77
N SER A 360 20.76 8.60 21.25
CA SER A 360 19.96 7.50 21.81
C SER A 360 20.50 6.13 21.40
N ALA A 361 21.12 5.99 20.23
CA ALA A 361 21.68 4.73 19.77
C ALA A 361 22.84 4.29 20.68
N GLU A 362 22.79 3.05 21.16
CA GLU A 362 23.79 2.42 22.02
C GLU A 362 24.71 1.52 21.18
N ASN A 363 24.16 0.71 20.28
CA ASN A 363 24.91 -0.22 19.44
C ASN A 363 25.80 0.48 18.40
N GLU A 364 27.08 0.12 18.35
CA GLU A 364 28.06 0.73 17.45
C GLU A 364 27.77 0.49 15.96
N ALA A 365 27.21 -0.67 15.59
CA ALA A 365 26.81 -0.94 14.21
C ALA A 365 25.59 -0.09 13.82
N LEU A 366 24.67 0.17 14.75
CA LEU A 366 23.54 1.09 14.54
C LEU A 366 24.00 2.55 14.42
N LYS A 367 24.95 3.01 15.24
CA LYS A 367 25.55 4.35 15.09
C LYS A 367 26.22 4.53 13.73
N LYS A 368 26.94 3.50 13.27
CA LYS A 368 27.54 3.51 11.94
C LYS A 368 26.47 3.62 10.85
N HIS A 369 25.43 2.79 10.93
CA HIS A 369 24.32 2.82 9.98
C HIS A 369 23.56 4.15 9.97
N LEU A 370 23.35 4.76 11.14
CA LEU A 370 22.79 6.11 11.26
C LEU A 370 23.69 7.18 10.62
N THR A 371 25.01 7.05 10.74
CA THR A 371 25.96 7.98 10.12
C THR A 371 25.85 7.90 8.59
N GLU A 372 25.82 6.69 8.04
CA GLU A 372 25.62 6.47 6.60
C GLU A 372 24.24 6.98 6.14
N THR A 373 23.16 6.64 6.88
CA THR A 373 21.80 7.15 6.63
C THR A 373 21.78 8.68 6.58
N ARG A 374 22.41 9.34 7.55
CA ARG A 374 22.50 10.80 7.62
C ARG A 374 23.17 11.41 6.40
N GLU A 375 24.26 10.81 5.92
CA GLU A 375 24.98 11.28 4.72
C GLU A 375 24.08 11.21 3.48
N HIS A 376 23.34 10.12 3.31
CA HIS A 376 22.37 9.97 2.22
C HIS A 376 21.24 11.00 2.31
N VAL A 377 20.60 11.15 3.47
CA VAL A 377 19.52 12.15 3.67
C VAL A 377 20.01 13.57 3.40
N ALA A 378 21.26 13.89 3.76
CA ALA A 378 21.86 15.19 3.44
C ALA A 378 22.05 15.40 1.93
N MET A 379 22.52 14.37 1.22
CA MET A 379 22.67 14.40 -0.23
C MET A 379 21.31 14.56 -0.93
N HIS A 380 20.30 13.82 -0.49
CA HIS A 380 18.92 13.95 -0.99
C HIS A 380 18.37 15.36 -0.78
N LEU A 381 18.56 15.92 0.42
CA LEU A 381 18.14 17.28 0.73
C LEU A 381 18.80 18.33 -0.18
N GLU A 382 20.09 18.19 -0.46
CA GLU A 382 20.80 19.08 -1.37
C GLU A 382 20.22 19.01 -2.78
N GLU A 383 19.91 17.81 -3.28
CA GLU A 383 19.32 17.64 -4.60
C GLU A 383 17.90 18.20 -4.67
N GLY A 384 17.07 17.94 -3.66
CA GLY A 384 15.74 18.54 -3.54
C GLY A 384 15.78 20.07 -3.52
N LYS A 385 16.76 20.67 -2.81
CA LYS A 385 16.95 22.14 -2.79
C LYS A 385 17.34 22.71 -4.15
N LYS A 386 18.19 22.00 -4.93
CA LYS A 386 18.54 22.42 -6.30
C LYS A 386 17.31 22.43 -7.19
N LEU A 387 16.47 21.39 -7.13
CA LEU A 387 15.21 21.33 -7.87
C LEU A 387 14.26 22.45 -7.46
N GLN A 388 14.07 22.65 -6.15
CA GLN A 388 13.21 23.71 -5.62
C GLN A 388 13.64 25.10 -6.10
N ALA A 389 14.95 25.36 -6.17
CA ALA A 389 15.49 26.61 -6.68
C ALA A 389 15.30 26.76 -8.21
N GLY A 390 15.39 25.66 -8.95
CA GLY A 390 15.15 25.62 -10.39
C GLY A 390 13.70 25.89 -10.77
N MET A 391 12.74 25.50 -9.92
CA MET A 391 11.29 25.70 -10.12
C MET A 391 10.81 27.13 -9.85
N LYS A 392 11.59 27.95 -9.14
CA LYS A 392 11.24 29.35 -8.83
C LYS A 392 11.65 30.34 -9.92
N LYS A 393 12.26 29.86 -11.01
CA LYS A 393 12.68 30.62 -12.18
C LYS A 393 11.72 30.32 -13.33
#